data_AF-A0A920DH17-F1
#
_entry.id   AF-A0A920DH17-F1
#
_cell.length_a   1.000
_cell.length_b   1.000
_cell.length_c   1.000
_cell.angle_alpha   90.00
_cell.angle_beta   90.00
_cell.angle_gamma   90.00
#
_symmetry.space_group_name_H-M   'P 1'
#
loop_
_entity.id
_entity.type
_entity.pdbx_description
1 polymer ?
#
loop_
_entity_poly.entity_id
_entity_poly.type
_entity_poly.pdbx_seq_one_letter_code
_entity_poly.pdbx_strand_id
1 'polypeptide(L)'
;MLIHFSPTHLIFNCLWIYILGKEIENFDGKWLFLILILITSASSNYAQYAFSGPSIFGGLSGVVYGLLGFCFVQETFSRINKYSFPPAIYLFMFIWLFIGFTGFLDLLGFGKIANFAHLGGLISGIMCGYLFQMYNNRKNYE
;
A
#
# COMPACT_ATOMS: atom_id res chain seq x y z
N MET A 1 2.26 -3.92 12.12
CA MET A 1 2.03 -4.95 11.07
C MET A 1 1.13 -6.10 11.54
N LEU A 2 1.48 -6.87 12.58
CA LEU A 2 0.80 -8.14 12.89
C LEU A 2 -0.48 -8.02 13.75
N ILE A 3 -0.61 -6.95 14.54
CA ILE A 3 -1.77 -6.73 15.42
C ILE A 3 -2.98 -6.32 14.58
N HIS A 4 -4.11 -6.99 14.75
CA HIS A 4 -5.39 -6.65 14.11
C HIS A 4 -6.50 -6.60 15.16
N PHE A 5 -7.33 -5.57 15.08
CA PHE A 5 -8.36 -5.29 16.08
C PHE A 5 -9.72 -5.92 15.73
N SER A 6 -9.87 -6.54 14.57
CA SER A 6 -11.03 -7.35 14.19
C SER A 6 -10.69 -8.41 13.14
N PRO A 7 -11.44 -9.54 13.08
CA PRO A 7 -11.28 -10.54 12.03
C PRO A 7 -11.52 -9.98 10.62
N THR A 8 -12.53 -9.10 10.47
CA THR A 8 -12.85 -8.46 9.19
C THR A 8 -11.69 -7.61 8.68
N HIS A 9 -11.06 -6.82 9.55
CA HIS A 9 -9.89 -6.02 9.19
C HIS A 9 -8.71 -6.89 8.73
N LEU A 10 -8.46 -8.02 9.40
CA LEU A 10 -7.42 -8.97 8.99
C LEU A 10 -7.73 -9.60 7.63
N ILE A 11 -8.96 -10.10 7.44
CA ILE A 11 -9.39 -10.74 6.18
C ILE A 11 -9.24 -9.76 5.00
N PHE A 12 -9.70 -8.52 5.16
CA PHE A 12 -9.56 -7.50 4.10
C PHE A 12 -8.10 -7.21 3.77
N ASN A 13 -7.23 -7.08 4.78
CA ASN A 13 -5.81 -6.84 4.52
C ASN A 13 -5.15 -8.02 3.80
N CYS A 14 -5.42 -9.25 4.23
CA CYS A 14 -4.90 -10.46 3.59
C CYS A 14 -5.41 -10.59 2.15
N LEU A 15 -6.68 -10.29 1.91
CA LEU A 15 -7.27 -10.29 0.56
C LEU A 15 -6.53 -9.29 -0.35
N TRP A 16 -6.33 -8.05 0.11
CA TRP A 16 -5.63 -7.05 -0.70
C TRP A 16 -4.16 -7.36 -0.91
N ILE A 17 -3.45 -7.87 0.10
CA ILE A 17 -2.07 -8.35 -0.08
C ILE A 17 -2.03 -9.49 -1.08
N TYR A 18 -2.98 -10.42 -1.04
CA TYR A 18 -3.05 -11.51 -2.02
C TYR A 18 -3.29 -10.98 -3.44
N ILE A 19 -4.29 -10.11 -3.63
CA ILE A 19 -4.64 -9.56 -4.96
C ILE A 19 -3.46 -8.77 -5.55
N LEU A 20 -2.89 -7.84 -4.81
CA LEU A 20 -1.81 -6.98 -5.31
C LEU A 20 -0.47 -7.71 -5.35
N GLY A 21 -0.16 -8.44 -4.27
CA GLY A 21 1.11 -9.14 -4.10
C GLY A 21 1.30 -10.27 -5.08
N LYS A 22 0.23 -11.01 -5.42
CA LYS A 22 0.29 -12.07 -6.45
C LYS A 22 0.78 -11.52 -7.79
N GLU A 23 0.22 -10.39 -8.23
CA GLU A 23 0.61 -9.79 -9.52
C GLU A 23 2.04 -9.26 -9.47
N ILE A 24 2.44 -8.59 -8.37
CA ILE A 24 3.84 -8.17 -8.19
C ILE A 24 4.79 -9.36 -8.20
N GLU A 25 4.48 -10.44 -7.48
CA GLU A 25 5.34 -11.63 -7.42
C GLU A 25 5.45 -12.33 -8.78
N ASN A 26 4.35 -12.43 -9.53
CA ASN A 26 4.31 -13.07 -10.85
C ASN A 26 5.09 -12.29 -11.91
N PHE A 27 4.98 -10.95 -11.92
CA PHE A 27 5.56 -10.12 -12.97
C PHE A 27 6.93 -9.53 -12.60
N ASP A 28 7.19 -9.25 -11.32
CA ASP A 28 8.40 -8.57 -10.85
C ASP A 28 9.28 -9.42 -9.93
N GLY A 29 8.73 -10.54 -9.45
CA GLY A 29 9.46 -11.53 -8.67
C GLY A 29 9.31 -11.37 -7.16
N LYS A 30 9.41 -12.51 -6.49
CA LYS A 30 9.22 -12.66 -5.02
C LYS A 30 10.13 -11.78 -4.16
N TRP A 31 11.34 -11.49 -4.61
CA TRP A 31 12.30 -10.69 -3.83
C TRP A 31 11.89 -9.22 -3.78
N LEU A 32 11.40 -8.67 -4.89
CA LEU A 32 10.86 -7.32 -4.90
C LEU A 32 9.63 -7.24 -4.01
N PHE A 33 8.72 -8.21 -4.11
CA PHE A 33 7.54 -8.28 -3.25
C PHE A 33 7.91 -8.28 -1.76
N LEU A 34 8.89 -9.10 -1.34
CA LEU A 34 9.37 -9.13 0.04
C LEU A 34 9.97 -7.78 0.47
N ILE A 35 10.79 -7.16 -0.38
CA ILE A 35 11.39 -5.84 -0.09
C ILE A 35 10.29 -4.77 0.07
N LEU A 36 9.27 -4.78 -0.80
CA LEU A 36 8.14 -3.87 -0.70
C LEU A 36 7.40 -4.05 0.62
N ILE A 37 7.14 -5.27 1.06
CA ILE A 37 6.52 -5.54 2.37
C ILE A 37 7.35 -4.92 3.49
N LEU A 38 8.67 -5.14 3.50
CA LEU A 38 9.56 -4.66 4.56
C LEU A 38 9.63 -3.13 4.60
N ILE A 39 9.86 -2.49 3.44
CA ILE A 39 9.97 -1.03 3.34
C ILE A 39 8.66 -0.37 3.73
N THR A 40 7.56 -0.78 3.10
CA THR A 40 6.25 -0.16 3.33
C THR A 40 5.76 -0.39 4.76
N SER A 41 6.02 -1.57 5.34
CA SER A 41 5.76 -1.81 6.76
C SER A 41 6.55 -0.84 7.64
N ALA A 42 7.87 -0.72 7.45
CA ALA A 42 8.69 0.20 8.25
C ALA A 42 8.23 1.65 8.11
N SER A 43 8.05 2.13 6.87
CA SER A 43 7.61 3.50 6.57
C SER A 43 6.22 3.82 7.10
N SER A 44 5.25 2.90 6.97
CA SER A 44 3.91 3.06 7.55
C SER A 44 3.93 3.19 9.07
N ASN A 45 4.64 2.29 9.76
CA ASN A 45 4.68 2.34 11.23
C ASN A 45 5.42 3.60 11.72
N TYR A 46 6.50 3.99 11.03
CA TYR A 46 7.21 5.23 11.33
C TYR A 46 6.33 6.46 11.13
N ALA A 47 5.63 6.58 10.00
CA ALA A 47 4.75 7.72 9.72
C ALA A 47 3.64 7.83 10.76
N GLN A 48 2.99 6.73 11.12
CA GLN A 48 1.96 6.73 12.15
C GLN A 48 2.49 7.19 13.51
N TYR A 49 3.65 6.67 13.92
CA TYR A 49 4.31 7.10 15.15
C TYR A 49 4.69 8.59 15.12
N ALA A 50 5.29 9.06 14.04
CA ALA A 50 5.80 10.42 13.92
C ALA A 50 4.69 11.48 13.97
N PHE A 51 3.53 11.22 13.36
CA PHE A 51 2.44 12.20 13.25
C PHE A 51 1.33 12.04 14.29
N SER A 52 1.17 10.86 14.90
CA SER A 52 0.15 10.63 15.94
C SER A 52 0.72 10.36 17.34
N GLY A 53 2.05 10.28 17.47
CA GLY A 53 2.73 9.97 18.72
C GLY A 53 2.61 8.49 19.15
N PRO A 54 3.16 8.16 20.33
CA PRO A 54 3.11 6.81 20.88
C PRO A 54 1.65 6.39 21.12
N SER A 55 1.18 5.40 20.38
CA SER A 55 -0.19 4.90 20.47
C SER A 55 -0.24 3.42 20.10
N ILE A 56 -1.30 2.73 20.52
CA ILE A 56 -1.56 1.36 20.08
C ILE A 56 -2.20 1.44 18.70
N PHE A 57 -1.41 1.12 17.67
CA PHE A 57 -1.87 0.96 16.29
C PHE A 57 -1.25 -0.31 15.69
N GLY A 58 -1.92 -0.84 14.68
CA GLY A 58 -1.52 -2.12 14.10
C GLY A 58 -2.38 -2.48 12.90
N GLY A 59 -1.79 -3.28 12.02
CA GLY A 59 -2.45 -3.79 10.84
C GLY A 59 -1.49 -3.88 9.66
N LEU A 60 -1.93 -4.63 8.66
CA LEU A 60 -1.28 -4.80 7.38
C LEU A 60 -1.71 -3.73 6.35
N SER A 61 -2.69 -2.89 6.67
CA SER A 61 -3.25 -1.90 5.75
C SER A 61 -2.24 -0.86 5.26
N GLY A 62 -1.23 -0.49 6.07
CA GLY A 62 -0.12 0.34 5.59
C GLY A 62 0.66 -0.33 4.45
N VAL A 63 0.95 -1.63 4.58
CA VAL A 63 1.59 -2.43 3.52
C VAL A 63 0.68 -2.52 2.30
N VAL A 64 -0.63 -2.72 2.48
CA VAL A 64 -1.61 -2.71 1.38
C VAL A 64 -1.52 -1.41 0.57
N TYR A 65 -1.52 -0.25 1.23
CA TYR A 65 -1.38 1.04 0.55
C TYR A 65 -0.02 1.18 -0.15
N GLY A 66 1.03 0.61 0.40
CA GLY A 66 2.35 0.58 -0.25
C GLY A 66 2.39 -0.30 -1.50
N LEU A 67 1.81 -1.50 -1.45
CA LEU A 67 1.68 -2.34 -2.65
C LEU A 67 0.80 -1.67 -3.70
N LEU A 68 -0.30 -1.04 -3.29
CA LEU A 68 -1.15 -0.28 -4.20
C LEU A 68 -0.40 0.89 -4.86
N GLY A 69 0.35 1.67 -4.09
CA GLY A 69 1.16 2.77 -4.59
C GLY A 69 2.20 2.30 -5.61
N PHE A 70 2.86 1.18 -5.33
CA PHE A 70 3.78 0.55 -6.27
C PHE A 70 3.06 0.14 -7.56
N CYS A 71 1.94 -0.59 -7.46
CA CYS A 71 1.16 -1.03 -8.61
C CYS A 71 0.67 0.13 -9.46
N PHE A 72 0.16 1.18 -8.82
CA PHE A 72 -0.32 2.40 -9.48
C PHE A 72 0.76 3.04 -10.35
N VAL A 73 1.98 3.19 -9.83
CA VAL A 73 3.11 3.73 -10.61
C VAL A 73 3.45 2.79 -11.76
N GLN A 74 3.58 1.49 -11.52
CA GLN A 74 3.93 0.56 -12.60
C GLN A 74 2.88 0.56 -13.70
N GLU A 75 1.58 0.58 -13.41
CA GLU A 75 0.55 0.64 -14.45
C GLU A 75 0.50 1.99 -15.16
N THR A 76 0.67 3.10 -14.43
CA THR A 76 0.62 4.44 -15.01
C THR A 76 1.73 4.67 -16.05
N PHE A 77 2.92 4.13 -15.79
CA PHE A 77 4.08 4.37 -16.64
C PHE A 77 4.51 3.16 -17.49
N SER A 78 3.83 2.03 -17.38
CA SER A 78 4.00 0.92 -18.33
C SER A 78 3.25 1.23 -19.62
N ARG A 79 3.83 0.87 -20.77
CA ARG A 79 3.16 1.01 -22.09
C ARG A 79 2.01 0.01 -22.29
N ILE A 80 1.94 -0.99 -21.41
CA ILE A 80 0.94 -2.06 -21.38
C ILE A 80 0.35 -2.05 -19.96
N ASN A 81 -0.94 -2.34 -19.82
CA ASN A 81 -1.59 -2.56 -18.52
C ASN A 81 -0.96 -3.79 -17.83
N LYS A 82 0.15 -3.56 -17.13
CA LYS A 82 1.04 -4.62 -16.65
C LYS A 82 0.35 -5.64 -15.75
N TYR A 83 -0.44 -5.16 -14.79
CA TYR A 83 -1.19 -6.02 -13.86
C TYR A 83 -2.68 -6.11 -14.23
N SER A 84 -3.14 -5.27 -15.15
CA SER A 84 -4.53 -5.22 -15.62
C SER A 84 -5.54 -4.97 -14.49
N PHE A 85 -5.17 -4.19 -13.48
CA PHE A 85 -6.12 -3.79 -12.44
C PHE A 85 -7.15 -2.79 -12.99
N PRO A 86 -8.45 -2.96 -12.66
CA PRO A 86 -9.45 -1.96 -13.01
C PRO A 86 -9.12 -0.59 -12.38
N PRO A 87 -9.21 0.54 -13.12
CA PRO A 87 -8.95 1.87 -12.57
C PRO A 87 -9.79 2.22 -11.32
N ALA A 88 -10.98 1.60 -11.23
CA ALA A 88 -11.87 1.73 -10.08
C ALA A 88 -11.23 1.29 -8.76
N ILE A 89 -10.27 0.35 -8.76
CA ILE A 89 -9.57 -0.09 -7.55
C ILE A 89 -8.75 1.08 -6.97
N TYR A 90 -7.94 1.75 -7.79
CA TYR A 90 -7.14 2.89 -7.34
C TYR A 90 -8.02 4.04 -6.87
N LEU A 91 -9.06 4.36 -7.64
CA LEU A 91 -10.02 5.40 -7.27
C LEU A 91 -10.68 5.11 -5.92
N PHE A 92 -11.17 3.87 -5.74
CA PHE A 92 -11.78 3.43 -4.49
C PHE A 92 -10.81 3.58 -3.31
N MET A 93 -9.56 3.14 -3.45
CA MET A 93 -8.59 3.18 -2.34
C MET A 93 -8.09 4.59 -2.04
N PHE A 94 -7.99 5.49 -3.04
CA PHE A 94 -7.68 6.89 -2.78
C PHE A 94 -8.85 7.64 -2.11
N ILE A 95 -10.09 7.38 -2.54
CA ILE A 95 -11.28 7.92 -1.88
C ILE A 95 -11.37 7.39 -0.44
N TRP A 96 -11.12 6.09 -0.23
CA TRP A 96 -11.12 5.49 1.10
C TRP A 96 -10.09 6.15 2.03
N LEU A 97 -8.89 6.42 1.53
CA LEU A 97 -7.85 7.15 2.28
C LEU A 97 -8.32 8.55 2.65
N PHE A 98 -8.86 9.30 1.68
CA PHE A 98 -9.33 10.65 1.90
C PHE A 98 -10.44 10.70 2.94
N ILE A 99 -11.45 9.82 2.83
CA ILE A 99 -12.53 9.69 3.82
C ILE A 99 -11.98 9.28 5.19
N GLY A 100 -10.95 8.44 5.25
CA GLY A 100 -10.28 8.09 6.50
C GLY A 100 -9.78 9.32 7.26
N PHE A 101 -9.16 10.27 6.57
CA PHE A 101 -8.65 11.51 7.17
C PHE A 101 -9.75 12.48 7.64
N THR A 102 -10.99 12.37 7.16
CA THR A 102 -12.09 13.24 7.61
C THR A 102 -12.68 12.84 8.96
N GLY A 103 -12.36 11.64 9.46
CA GLY A 103 -12.97 11.07 10.67
C GLY A 103 -14.39 10.54 10.46
N PHE A 104 -14.90 10.55 9.23
CA PHE A 104 -16.25 10.04 8.94
C PHE A 104 -16.39 8.55 9.26
N LEU A 105 -15.34 7.75 9.05
CA LEU A 105 -15.36 6.32 9.37
C LEU A 105 -15.42 6.05 10.88
N ASP A 106 -14.82 6.92 11.69
CA ASP A 106 -14.94 6.84 13.15
C ASP A 106 -16.40 7.04 13.59
N LEU A 107 -17.13 7.97 12.95
CA LEU A 107 -18.55 8.22 13.21
C LEU A 107 -19.45 7.03 12.84
N LEU A 108 -19.05 6.23 11.84
CA LEU A 108 -19.75 5.01 11.44
C LEU A 108 -19.40 3.79 12.29
N GLY A 109 -18.57 3.94 13.33
CA GLY A 109 -18.22 2.87 14.25
C GLY A 109 -17.06 1.97 13.79
N PHE A 110 -16.30 2.37 12.76
CA PHE A 110 -15.09 1.64 12.34
C PHE A 110 -13.89 1.83 13.29
N GLY A 111 -14.00 2.77 14.24
CA GLY A 111 -12.95 3.09 15.22
C GLY A 111 -11.78 3.83 14.59
N LYS A 112 -10.83 4.28 15.43
CA LYS A 112 -9.72 5.13 15.00
C LYS A 112 -8.85 4.44 13.94
N ILE A 113 -8.86 5.00 12.73
CA ILE A 113 -8.03 4.52 11.63
C ILE A 113 -6.63 5.13 11.70
N ALA A 114 -5.62 4.28 11.50
CA ALA A 114 -4.22 4.69 11.40
C ALA A 114 -3.92 5.32 10.02
N ASN A 115 -4.53 6.48 9.73
CA ASN A 115 -4.47 7.13 8.42
C ASN A 115 -3.04 7.52 8.00
N PHE A 116 -2.19 7.92 8.96
CA PHE A 116 -0.78 8.23 8.66
C PHE A 116 0.01 6.96 8.31
N ALA A 117 -0.37 5.79 8.83
CA ALA A 117 0.19 4.52 8.39
C ALA A 117 -0.14 4.25 6.91
N HIS A 118 -1.39 4.49 6.50
CA HIS A 118 -1.82 4.32 5.11
C HIS A 118 -1.08 5.28 4.18
N LEU A 119 -1.01 6.56 4.55
CA LEU A 119 -0.32 7.58 3.77
C LEU A 119 1.18 7.30 3.64
N GLY A 120 1.86 6.94 4.75
CA GLY A 120 3.28 6.57 4.72
C GLY A 120 3.56 5.32 3.88
N GLY A 121 2.63 4.36 3.92
CA GLY A 121 2.67 3.19 3.05
C GLY A 121 2.56 3.58 1.58
N LEU A 122 1.52 4.34 1.23
CA LEU A 122 1.27 4.80 -0.14
C LEU A 122 2.47 5.57 -0.73
N ILE A 123 3.00 6.55 0.02
CA ILE A 123 4.14 7.36 -0.43
C ILE A 123 5.37 6.48 -0.66
N SER A 124 5.72 5.60 0.30
CA SER A 124 6.87 4.71 0.15
C SER A 124 6.71 3.75 -1.04
N GLY A 125 5.50 3.21 -1.24
CA GLY A 125 5.16 2.38 -2.39
C GLY A 125 5.34 3.10 -3.74
N ILE A 126 4.84 4.33 -3.85
CA ILE A 126 5.01 5.18 -5.04
C ILE A 126 6.50 5.43 -5.30
N MET A 127 7.27 5.79 -4.27
CA MET A 127 8.71 6.01 -4.39
C MET A 127 9.45 4.76 -4.87
N CYS A 128 9.16 3.60 -4.29
CA CYS A 128 9.71 2.32 -4.74
C CYS A 128 9.34 2.02 -6.19
N GLY A 129 8.10 2.33 -6.59
CA GLY A 129 7.63 2.17 -7.96
C GLY A 129 8.45 2.99 -8.96
N TYR A 130 8.69 4.27 -8.67
CA TYR A 130 9.51 5.12 -9.52
C TYR A 130 10.94 4.63 -9.62
N LEU A 131 11.56 4.28 -8.48
CA LEU A 131 12.94 3.75 -8.46
C LEU A 131 13.07 2.46 -9.26
N PHE A 132 12.12 1.54 -9.12
CA PHE A 132 12.10 0.30 -9.87
C PHE A 132 11.95 0.54 -11.37
N GLN A 133 11.09 1.48 -11.76
CA GLN A 133 10.94 1.83 -13.17
C GLN A 133 12.22 2.45 -13.75
N MET A 134 12.87 3.37 -13.02
CA MET A 134 14.13 3.95 -13.46
C MET A 134 15.22 2.90 -13.65
N TYR A 135 15.30 1.92 -12.75
CA TYR A 135 16.24 0.81 -12.85
C TYR A 135 15.98 -0.05 -14.11
N ASN A 136 14.73 -0.43 -14.37
CA ASN A 136 14.38 -1.24 -15.52
C ASN A 136 14.56 -0.49 -16.85
N ASN A 137 14.26 0.81 -16.88
CA ASN A 137 14.48 1.61 -18.08
C ASN A 137 15.96 1.68 -18.45
N ARG A 138 16.88 1.81 -17.46
CA ARG A 138 18.33 1.78 -17.72
C ARG A 138 18.78 0.47 -18.36
N LYS A 139 18.30 -0.67 -17.86
CA LYS A 139 18.62 -1.98 -18.43
C LYS A 139 18.16 -2.17 -19.87
N ASN A 140 17.10 -1.48 -20.30
CA ASN A 140 16.63 -1.55 -21.69
C ASN A 140 17.52 -0.75 -22.67
N TYR A 141 18.47 0.04 -22.18
CA TYR A 141 19.44 0.81 -22.98
C TYR A 141 20.87 0.22 -22.93
N GLU A 142 21.11 -0.83 -22.13
CA GLU A 142 22.37 -1.59 -22.06
C GLU A 142 22.26 -2.87 -22.91
#